data_AF-A0A2A5M599-F1
#
_entry.id   AF-A0A2A5M599-F1
#
_cell.length_a   1.000
_cell.length_b   1.000
_cell.length_c   1.000
_cell.angle_alpha   90.00
_cell.angle_beta   90.00
_cell.angle_gamma   90.00
#
_symmetry.space_group_name_H-M   'P 1'
#
loop_
_entity.id
_entity.type
_entity.pdbx_description
1 polymer ?
#
loop_
_entity_poly.entity_id
_entity_poly.type
_entity_poly.pdbx_seq_one_letter_code
_entity_poly.pdbx_strand_id
1 'polypeptide(L)'
;DIKENSLIEFSIEGNNEIYKVYKSSKFFKNKDELLNFQAPNIDYIIFLDSDDYWELNCIEECVSRMEGANVVWFDFQPEIENNFKKQFKTEMEVLDCKNEEIISTKDWLEICEKKKYLFWFAWQGMIEFKSLLRSKLKFIDKIIHEDHHFGICLFSSIEKIY
;
A
#
# COMPACT_ATOMS: atom_id res chain seq x y z
N ASP A 1 10.25 -29.24 14.08
CA ASP A 1 10.89 -28.84 12.81
C ASP A 1 10.05 -27.81 12.09
N ILE A 2 10.70 -26.79 11.53
CA ILE A 2 10.02 -25.78 10.73
C ILE A 2 9.67 -26.42 9.38
N LYS A 3 8.39 -26.46 9.03
CA LYS A 3 7.96 -27.03 7.75
C LYS A 3 8.42 -26.11 6.62
N GLU A 4 9.06 -26.66 5.61
CA GLU A 4 9.50 -25.90 4.43
C GLU A 4 8.28 -25.25 3.74
N ASN A 5 8.43 -23.98 3.32
CA ASN A 5 7.35 -23.17 2.73
C ASN A 5 6.15 -22.88 3.65
N SER A 6 6.30 -23.00 4.97
CA SER A 6 5.27 -22.56 5.93
C SER A 6 5.39 -21.07 6.28
N LEU A 7 4.28 -20.49 6.73
CA LEU A 7 4.27 -19.22 7.43
C LEU A 7 4.43 -19.50 8.93
N ILE A 8 5.40 -18.82 9.55
CA ILE A 8 5.59 -18.81 10.99
C ILE A 8 4.81 -17.63 11.55
N GLU A 9 3.95 -17.92 12.53
CA GLU A 9 3.12 -16.94 13.23
C GLU A 9 3.82 -16.45 14.49
N PHE A 10 3.86 -15.13 14.68
CA PHE A 10 4.38 -14.47 15.88
C PHE A 10 3.26 -13.67 16.55
N SER A 11 3.19 -13.78 17.88
CA SER A 11 2.42 -12.87 18.73
C SER A 11 3.28 -11.65 19.07
N ILE A 12 2.69 -10.47 19.09
CA ILE A 12 3.37 -9.27 19.58
C ILE A 12 3.12 -9.15 21.08
N GLU A 13 4.19 -9.00 21.86
CA GLU A 13 4.06 -8.69 23.30
C GLU A 13 3.54 -7.25 23.47
N GLY A 14 2.41 -7.10 24.18
CA GLY A 14 1.78 -5.80 24.44
C GLY A 14 0.31 -5.75 24.01
N ASN A 15 -0.41 -4.71 24.46
CA ASN A 15 -1.82 -4.51 24.13
C ASN A 15 -1.95 -3.79 22.78
N ASN A 16 -1.78 -4.53 21.69
CA ASN A 16 -1.83 -3.99 20.32
C ASN A 16 -3.01 -4.60 19.55
N GLU A 17 -3.64 -3.82 18.67
CA GLU A 17 -4.69 -4.28 17.75
C GLU A 17 -4.13 -5.11 16.58
N ILE A 18 -2.81 -5.27 16.51
CA ILE A 18 -2.15 -6.11 15.51
C ILE A 18 -2.38 -7.57 15.91
N TYR A 19 -3.27 -8.23 15.16
CA TYR A 19 -3.70 -9.59 15.45
C TYR A 19 -2.53 -10.59 15.39
N LYS A 20 -1.77 -10.59 14.30
CA LYS A 20 -0.72 -11.59 14.02
C LYS A 20 0.34 -11.04 13.08
N VAL A 21 1.58 -11.47 13.27
CA VAL A 21 2.67 -11.24 12.31
C VAL A 21 3.06 -12.57 11.69
N TYR A 22 3.15 -12.61 10.37
CA TYR A 22 3.57 -13.78 9.62
C TYR A 22 4.92 -13.54 8.96
N LYS A 23 5.80 -14.55 9.04
CA LYS A 23 7.06 -14.55 8.28
C LYS A 23 7.27 -15.90 7.63
N SER A 24 7.76 -15.89 6.38
CA SER A 24 8.12 -17.12 5.68
C SER A 24 9.18 -17.89 6.47
N SER A 25 9.04 -19.21 6.56
CA SER A 25 10.06 -20.07 7.16
C SER A 25 11.43 -19.94 6.47
N LYS A 26 11.45 -19.59 5.18
CA LYS A 26 12.67 -19.34 4.39
C LYS A 26 13.46 -18.11 4.83
N PHE A 27 12.88 -17.23 5.64
CA PHE A 27 13.57 -16.06 6.17
C PHE A 27 14.64 -16.44 7.20
N PHE A 28 14.42 -17.52 7.95
CA PHE A 28 15.28 -17.92 9.07
C PHE A 28 16.31 -18.94 8.61
N LYS A 29 17.59 -18.64 8.81
CA LYS A 29 18.69 -19.56 8.46
C LYS A 29 18.90 -20.65 9.50
N ASN A 30 18.50 -20.40 10.73
CA ASN A 30 18.65 -21.33 11.86
C ASN A 30 17.60 -21.04 12.95
N LYS A 31 17.57 -21.90 13.97
CA LYS A 31 16.62 -21.80 15.09
C LYS A 31 16.88 -20.57 15.98
N ASP A 32 18.11 -20.11 16.09
CA ASP A 32 18.45 -18.97 16.94
C ASP A 32 17.91 -17.65 16.36
N GLU A 33 17.94 -17.48 15.03
CA GLU A 33 17.29 -16.34 14.36
C GLU A 33 15.77 -16.35 14.55
N LEU A 34 15.14 -17.52 14.56
CA LEU A 34 13.71 -17.65 14.84
C LEU A 34 13.36 -17.23 16.28
N LEU A 35 14.12 -17.72 17.27
CA LEU A 35 13.87 -17.46 18.68
C LEU A 35 14.15 -16.00 19.08
N ASN A 36 15.06 -15.33 18.35
CA ASN A 36 15.42 -13.93 18.57
C ASN A 36 14.84 -13.00 17.49
N PHE A 37 13.76 -13.41 16.82
CA PHE A 37 13.16 -12.61 15.77
C PHE A 37 12.69 -11.26 16.31
N GLN A 38 13.16 -10.19 15.68
CA GLN A 38 12.64 -8.83 15.84
C GLN A 38 12.04 -8.40 14.52
N ALA A 39 10.91 -7.70 14.58
CA ALA A 39 10.29 -7.13 13.39
C ALA A 39 11.33 -6.21 12.70
N PRO A 40 11.58 -6.40 11.39
CA PRO A 40 12.53 -5.57 10.67
C PRO A 40 12.03 -4.12 10.62
N ASN A 41 12.95 -3.20 10.36
CA ASN A 41 12.56 -1.85 9.95
C ASN A 41 11.70 -1.96 8.69
N ILE A 42 10.60 -1.22 8.66
CA ILE A 42 9.67 -1.20 7.53
C ILE A 42 10.08 -0.03 6.65
N ASP A 43 10.46 -0.31 5.41
CA ASP A 43 10.77 0.73 4.41
C ASP A 43 9.47 1.30 3.82
N TYR A 44 8.57 0.39 3.42
CA TYR A 44 7.28 0.71 2.82
C TYR A 44 6.15 -0.14 3.41
N ILE A 45 4.95 0.41 3.43
CA ILE A 45 3.71 -0.26 3.80
C ILE A 45 2.74 -0.24 2.62
N ILE A 46 1.95 -1.31 2.48
CA ILE A 46 0.90 -1.47 1.48
C ILE A 46 -0.33 -2.05 2.17
N PHE A 47 -1.51 -1.58 1.78
CA PHE A 47 -2.79 -2.11 2.26
C PHE A 47 -3.39 -3.04 1.21
N LEU A 48 -4.15 -4.04 1.66
CA LEU A 48 -4.87 -4.98 0.80
C LEU A 48 -6.17 -5.35 1.48
N ASP A 49 -7.28 -5.18 0.78
CA ASP A 49 -8.59 -5.60 1.26
C ASP A 49 -8.71 -7.12 1.21
N SER A 50 -9.57 -7.69 2.06
CA SER A 50 -9.63 -9.14 2.26
C SER A 50 -10.23 -9.91 1.08
N ASP A 51 -10.91 -9.22 0.18
CA ASP A 51 -11.54 -9.72 -1.04
C ASP A 51 -10.73 -9.41 -2.32
N ASP A 52 -9.58 -8.77 -2.16
CA ASP A 52 -8.67 -8.44 -3.26
C ASP A 52 -7.42 -9.32 -3.28
N TYR A 53 -6.70 -9.27 -4.40
CA TYR A 53 -5.38 -9.89 -4.56
C TYR A 53 -4.50 -9.06 -5.49
N TRP A 54 -3.19 -9.20 -5.32
CA TRP A 54 -2.21 -8.60 -6.23
C TRP A 54 -1.83 -9.55 -7.36
N GLU A 55 -1.45 -8.98 -8.49
CA GLU A 55 -0.74 -9.74 -9.53
C GLU A 55 0.58 -10.30 -9.01
N LEU A 56 1.04 -11.39 -9.62
CA LEU A 56 2.20 -12.15 -9.16
C LEU A 56 3.48 -11.29 -9.03
N ASN A 57 3.66 -10.33 -9.93
CA ASN A 57 4.82 -9.44 -9.98
C ASN A 57 4.59 -8.06 -9.32
N CYS A 58 3.41 -7.77 -8.75
CA CYS A 58 3.07 -6.44 -8.23
C CYS A 58 4.14 -5.89 -7.27
N ILE A 59 4.56 -6.67 -6.27
CA ILE A 59 5.58 -6.24 -5.30
C ILE A 59 6.95 -6.04 -5.96
N GLU A 60 7.32 -6.90 -6.92
CA GLU A 60 8.58 -6.78 -7.66
C GLU A 60 8.62 -5.49 -8.49
N GLU A 61 7.52 -5.17 -9.19
CA GLU A 61 7.38 -3.94 -9.97
C GLU A 61 7.40 -2.69 -9.07
N CYS A 62 6.79 -2.75 -7.89
CA CYS A 62 6.82 -1.63 -6.96
C CYS A 62 8.22 -1.42 -6.36
N VAL A 63 8.92 -2.49 -5.98
CA VAL A 63 10.28 -2.40 -5.43
C VAL A 63 11.27 -1.83 -6.44
N SER A 64 11.11 -2.12 -7.74
CA SER A 64 11.96 -1.54 -8.78
C SER A 64 11.71 -0.04 -9.02
N ARG A 65 10.56 0.49 -8.58
CA ARG A 65 10.10 1.87 -8.79
C ARG A 65 10.12 2.76 -7.54
N MET A 66 10.30 2.16 -6.36
CA MET A 66 10.24 2.88 -5.09
C MET A 66 11.41 3.84 -4.85
N GLU A 67 12.50 3.74 -5.63
CA GLU A 67 13.68 4.57 -5.42
C GLU A 67 13.36 6.05 -5.66
N GLY A 68 13.48 6.85 -4.59
CA GLY A 68 13.23 8.29 -4.65
C GLY A 68 11.75 8.70 -4.61
N ALA A 69 10.81 7.75 -4.52
CA ALA A 69 9.39 8.04 -4.31
C ALA A 69 9.05 8.09 -2.81
N ASN A 70 7.99 8.81 -2.43
CA ASN A 70 7.35 8.66 -1.11
C ASN A 70 6.12 7.75 -1.19
N VAL A 71 5.49 7.71 -2.36
CA VAL A 71 4.40 6.79 -2.69
C VAL A 71 4.69 6.21 -4.07
N VAL A 72 4.53 4.90 -4.21
CA VAL A 72 4.41 4.22 -5.49
C VAL A 72 2.93 3.97 -5.71
N TRP A 73 2.29 4.80 -6.53
CA TRP A 73 0.88 4.69 -6.86
C TRP A 73 0.74 3.81 -8.09
N PHE A 74 -0.18 2.85 -8.07
CA PHE A 74 -0.36 1.91 -9.18
C PHE A 74 -1.83 1.72 -9.50
N ASP A 75 -2.08 1.25 -10.73
CA ASP A 75 -3.44 1.02 -11.20
C ASP A 75 -4.00 -0.34 -10.76
N PHE A 76 -5.29 -0.56 -11.00
CA PHE A 76 -5.98 -1.78 -10.64
C PHE A 76 -6.95 -2.24 -11.71
N GLN A 77 -7.32 -3.52 -11.66
CA GLN A 77 -8.35 -4.07 -12.53
C GLN A 77 -9.46 -4.69 -11.67
N PRO A 78 -10.73 -4.28 -11.84
CA PRO A 78 -11.83 -4.88 -11.10
C PRO A 78 -12.11 -6.30 -11.61
N GLU A 79 -11.98 -7.29 -10.73
CA GLU A 79 -12.42 -8.65 -10.97
C GLU A 79 -13.76 -8.86 -10.25
N ILE A 80 -14.87 -8.90 -10.99
CA ILE A 80 -16.21 -8.95 -10.40
C ILE A 80 -16.85 -10.30 -10.70
N GLU A 81 -17.19 -11.03 -9.63
CA GLU A 81 -17.91 -12.28 -9.73
C GLU A 81 -19.29 -12.10 -10.42
N ASN A 82 -19.84 -13.20 -10.93
CA ASN A 82 -21.20 -13.27 -11.51
C ASN A 82 -21.42 -12.58 -12.87
N ASN A 83 -20.39 -12.46 -13.72
CA ASN A 83 -20.49 -11.89 -15.08
C ASN A 83 -21.05 -10.46 -15.10
N PHE A 84 -20.89 -9.69 -14.02
CA PHE A 84 -21.33 -8.31 -13.98
C PHE A 84 -20.41 -7.45 -14.85
N LYS A 85 -20.85 -7.19 -16.09
CA LYS A 85 -20.11 -6.38 -17.06
C LYS A 85 -20.47 -4.91 -16.90
N LYS A 86 -19.85 -4.23 -15.96
CA LYS A 86 -19.81 -2.77 -15.96
C LYS A 86 -18.39 -2.32 -16.27
N GLN A 87 -18.27 -1.40 -17.22
CA GLN A 87 -17.02 -0.71 -17.45
C GLN A 87 -16.81 0.27 -16.30
N PHE A 88 -15.83 -0.01 -15.46
CA PHE A 88 -15.33 0.93 -14.48
C PHE A 88 -14.10 1.57 -15.09
N LYS A 89 -13.98 2.89 -14.90
CA LYS A 89 -12.72 3.56 -15.15
C LYS A 89 -11.92 3.54 -13.86
N THR A 90 -10.65 3.22 -13.96
CA THR A 90 -9.75 3.32 -12.82
C THR A 90 -9.47 4.78 -12.48
N GLU A 91 -8.91 5.02 -11.31
CA GLU A 91 -8.54 6.36 -10.89
C GLU A 91 -7.52 6.98 -11.87
N MET A 92 -6.51 6.20 -12.28
CA MET A 92 -5.50 6.63 -13.24
C MET A 92 -6.08 6.91 -14.63
N GLU A 93 -7.05 6.13 -15.10
CA GLU A 93 -7.75 6.39 -16.37
C GLU A 93 -8.59 7.68 -16.32
N VAL A 94 -9.23 7.97 -15.19
CA VAL A 94 -9.99 9.22 -15.01
C VAL A 94 -9.05 10.42 -14.96
N LEU A 95 -7.95 10.28 -14.23
CA LEU A 95 -6.93 11.31 -14.08
C LEU A 95 -6.02 11.46 -15.31
N ASP A 96 -6.08 10.52 -16.26
CA ASP A 96 -5.29 10.50 -17.49
C ASP A 96 -3.78 10.39 -17.23
N CYS A 97 -3.43 9.67 -16.15
CA CYS A 97 -2.08 9.28 -15.80
C CYS A 97 -1.66 8.12 -16.71
N LYS A 98 -0.84 8.40 -17.73
CA LYS A 98 -0.48 7.42 -18.78
C LYS A 98 1.00 7.06 -18.81
N ASN A 99 1.83 7.84 -18.12
CA ASN A 99 3.27 7.67 -18.13
C ASN A 99 3.71 7.15 -16.77
N GLU A 100 4.72 6.32 -16.80
CA GLU A 100 5.51 5.94 -15.63
C GLU A 100 6.51 7.07 -15.33
N GLU A 101 6.21 7.92 -14.34
CA GLU A 101 7.04 9.07 -13.98
C GLU A 101 6.85 9.50 -12.53
N ILE A 102 7.89 10.06 -11.92
CA ILE A 102 7.76 10.67 -10.59
C ILE A 102 7.23 12.10 -10.76
N ILE A 103 6.04 12.35 -10.22
CA ILE A 103 5.40 13.66 -10.17
C ILE A 103 5.53 14.29 -8.78
N SER A 104 5.42 15.61 -8.72
CA SER A 104 5.31 16.31 -7.44
C SER A 104 3.87 16.34 -6.94
N THR A 105 3.69 16.64 -5.65
CA THR A 105 2.36 16.92 -5.08
C THR A 105 1.63 18.05 -5.81
N LYS A 106 2.36 19.04 -6.34
CA LYS A 106 1.76 20.13 -7.12
C LYS A 106 1.18 19.62 -8.43
N ASP A 107 1.91 18.76 -9.13
CA ASP A 107 1.45 18.16 -10.39
C ASP A 107 0.22 17.28 -10.15
N TRP A 108 0.25 16.45 -9.11
CA TRP A 108 -0.92 15.65 -8.69
C TRP A 108 -2.15 16.53 -8.41
N LEU A 109 -1.97 17.63 -7.67
CA LEU A 109 -3.07 18.55 -7.35
C LEU A 109 -3.63 19.20 -8.62
N GLU A 110 -2.77 19.64 -9.53
CA GLU A 110 -3.18 20.24 -10.81
C GLU A 110 -3.95 19.24 -11.69
N ILE A 111 -3.53 17.96 -11.70
CA ILE A 111 -4.23 16.88 -12.39
C ILE A 111 -5.64 16.68 -11.79
N CYS A 112 -5.75 16.56 -10.47
CA CYS A 112 -7.03 16.40 -9.78
C CYS A 112 -7.98 17.59 -10.02
N GLU A 113 -7.47 18.82 -9.93
CA GLU A 113 -8.24 20.05 -10.16
C GLU A 113 -8.77 20.13 -11.59
N LYS A 114 -7.90 19.89 -12.58
CA LYS A 114 -8.26 19.90 -14.00
C LYS A 114 -9.34 18.88 -14.33
N LYS A 115 -9.29 17.71 -13.70
CA LYS A 115 -10.25 16.61 -13.90
C LYS A 115 -11.49 16.73 -13.01
N LYS A 116 -11.49 17.67 -12.06
CA LYS A 116 -12.52 17.83 -11.01
C LYS A 116 -12.81 16.50 -10.31
N TYR A 117 -11.74 15.76 -10.02
CA TYR A 117 -11.83 14.42 -9.47
C TYR A 117 -11.70 14.45 -7.95
N LEU A 118 -12.52 13.66 -7.27
CA LEU A 118 -12.42 13.48 -5.82
C LEU A 118 -11.50 12.29 -5.55
N PHE A 119 -10.22 12.59 -5.30
CA PHE A 119 -9.17 11.59 -5.07
C PHE A 119 -9.42 10.74 -3.83
N TRP A 120 -9.05 9.47 -3.90
CA TRP A 120 -9.03 8.52 -2.77
C TRP A 120 -7.82 7.62 -2.90
N PHE A 121 -7.30 7.14 -1.78
CA PHE A 121 -6.16 6.24 -1.78
C PHE A 121 -6.13 5.40 -0.52
N ALA A 122 -6.07 4.08 -0.68
CA ALA A 122 -5.84 3.14 0.41
C ALA A 122 -4.95 1.98 -0.03
N TRP A 123 -5.49 1.06 -0.83
CA TRP A 123 -4.81 -0.18 -1.24
C TRP A 123 -4.07 -0.06 -2.58
N GLN A 124 -4.35 0.97 -3.38
CA GLN A 124 -3.76 1.17 -4.71
C GLN A 124 -2.32 1.74 -4.70
N GLY A 125 -1.51 1.46 -3.67
CA GLY A 125 -0.12 1.92 -3.66
C GLY A 125 0.72 1.51 -2.46
N MET A 126 2.04 1.61 -2.62
CA MET A 126 3.02 1.48 -1.53
C MET A 126 3.39 2.84 -0.98
N ILE A 127 3.38 2.99 0.35
CA ILE A 127 3.70 4.24 1.05
C ILE A 127 5.02 4.08 1.79
N GLU A 128 5.93 5.02 1.62
CA GLU A 128 7.16 5.08 2.40
C GLU A 128 6.82 5.24 3.88
N PHE A 129 7.18 4.26 4.69
CA PHE A 129 6.68 4.15 6.06
C PHE A 129 7.11 5.33 6.92
N LYS A 130 8.32 5.87 6.70
CA LYS A 130 8.82 7.07 7.40
C LYS A 130 7.95 8.31 7.12
N SER A 131 7.39 8.42 5.92
CA SER A 131 6.50 9.52 5.53
C SER A 131 5.19 9.44 6.28
N LEU A 132 4.63 8.24 6.45
CA LEU A 132 3.43 8.00 7.24
C LEU A 132 3.64 8.29 8.75
N LEU A 133 4.78 7.85 9.31
CA LEU A 133 5.12 8.14 10.71
C LEU A 133 5.29 9.66 10.97
N ARG A 134 5.91 10.37 10.03
CA ARG A 134 6.11 11.83 10.12
C ARG A 134 4.80 12.60 10.11
N SER A 135 3.85 12.21 9.24
CA SER A 135 2.55 12.88 9.15
C SER A 135 1.60 12.52 10.29
N LYS A 136 1.84 11.39 10.98
CA LYS A 136 0.94 10.81 12.00
C LYS A 136 -0.47 10.54 11.45
N LEU A 137 -0.56 10.34 10.14
CA LEU A 137 -1.82 10.12 9.45
C LEU A 137 -2.35 8.72 9.76
N LYS A 138 -3.68 8.63 9.92
CA LYS A 138 -4.41 7.39 10.18
C LYS A 138 -5.78 7.47 9.52
N PHE A 139 -6.34 6.31 9.19
CA PHE A 139 -7.77 6.23 8.87
C PHE A 139 -8.60 6.66 10.08
N ILE A 140 -9.73 7.32 9.82
CA ILE A 140 -10.61 7.81 10.87
C ILE A 140 -11.73 6.79 11.08
N ASP A 141 -11.74 6.18 12.27
CA ASP A 141 -12.76 5.20 12.66
C ASP A 141 -14.18 5.76 12.51
N LYS A 142 -15.10 4.93 12.02
CA LYS A 142 -16.53 5.21 11.81
C LYS A 142 -16.86 6.33 10.81
N ILE A 143 -15.91 6.78 10.00
CA ILE A 143 -16.17 7.67 8.87
C ILE A 143 -16.28 6.81 7.61
N ILE A 144 -17.35 7.00 6.85
CA ILE A 144 -17.50 6.43 5.50
C ILE A 144 -16.61 7.25 4.57
N HIS A 145 -15.94 6.61 3.60
CA HIS A 145 -15.08 7.29 2.63
C HIS A 145 -13.84 7.93 3.29
N GLU A 146 -13.33 7.27 4.33
CA GLU A 146 -12.14 7.66 5.08
C GLU A 146 -10.84 7.63 4.24
N ASP A 147 -10.83 6.82 3.18
CA ASP A 147 -9.80 6.69 2.16
C ASP A 147 -9.61 7.97 1.33
N HIS A 148 -10.67 8.75 1.11
CA HIS A 148 -10.57 10.09 0.53
C HIS A 148 -9.78 11.04 1.44
N HIS A 149 -10.14 11.10 2.72
CA HIS A 149 -9.43 11.93 3.69
C HIS A 149 -7.97 11.48 3.81
N PHE A 150 -7.74 10.18 3.98
CA PHE A 150 -6.40 9.62 4.09
C PHE A 150 -5.56 9.93 2.83
N GLY A 151 -6.07 9.61 1.65
CA GLY A 151 -5.35 9.82 0.39
C GLY A 151 -4.99 11.27 0.13
N ILE A 152 -5.96 12.19 0.27
CA ILE A 152 -5.73 13.62 0.05
C ILE A 152 -4.70 14.16 1.05
N CYS A 153 -4.80 13.81 2.34
CA CYS A 153 -3.84 14.25 3.34
C CYS A 153 -2.44 13.67 3.09
N LEU A 154 -2.34 12.40 2.71
CA LEU A 154 -1.08 11.75 2.40
C LEU A 154 -0.39 12.45 1.24
N PHE A 155 -1.06 12.54 0.08
CA PHE A 155 -0.51 13.10 -1.15
C PHE A 155 -0.18 14.60 -1.02
N SER A 156 -0.93 15.33 -0.19
CA SER A 156 -0.63 16.73 0.14
C SER A 156 0.58 16.92 1.05
N SER A 157 1.05 15.87 1.73
CA SER A 157 2.12 15.93 2.76
C SER A 157 3.47 15.34 2.33
N ILE A 158 3.52 14.76 1.15
CA ILE A 158 4.73 14.16 0.55
C ILE A 158 5.29 15.08 -0.53
N GLU A 159 6.40 14.68 -1.15
CA GLU A 159 7.04 15.47 -2.21
C GLU A 159 7.03 14.76 -3.55
N LYS A 160 7.15 13.43 -3.54
CA LYS A 160 7.37 12.62 -4.74
C LYS A 160 6.42 11.44 -4.78
N ILE A 161 5.62 11.39 -5.85
CA ILE A 161 4.69 10.31 -6.16
C ILE A 161 5.20 9.67 -7.43
N TYR A 162 5.55 8.40 -7.39
CA TYR A 162 5.72 7.61 -8.61
C TYR A 162 4.34 7.22 -9.12
#